data_AF-A0A317DJZ6-F1
#
_entry.id   AF-A0A317DJZ6-F1
#
_cell.length_a   1.000
_cell.length_b   1.000
_cell.length_c   1.000
_cell.angle_alpha   90.00
_cell.angle_beta   90.00
_cell.angle_gamma   90.00
#
_symmetry.space_group_name_H-M   'P 1'
#
loop_
_entity.id
_entity.type
_entity.pdbx_description
1 polymer ?
#
loop_
_entity_poly.entity_id
_entity_poly.type
_entity_poly.pdbx_seq_one_letter_code
_entity_poly.pdbx_strand_id
1 'polypeptide(L)'
;MTGPASPVARDFVHAALIVDSEDALRARLVPALRRSVAAHERVHLLVGAHVERVLRDALGTVADRLEWGESATFHLRLGFAYERLRRYLAAQHAAGSSVHVITEADVSAPERDAPVDRATAHLSYESACGDAYADYGCAVTCLWDSRRHPTPLIESVRTLHNHELTDSGCLPNSGHVGSADYLRRISEIPLAAVPTMVDLDVGLVALDQLNPLRAALRGWAEARSFDADATGDVVVAVTEVATNGLVHGALPVRLRCWHHGDTLIVQVDDSGDRPIPPTAGFRGPGSADRVGGRGLWLARQLADVVTMHCGESSTSVRLHFPHVGTHGRPAGRLTGPPTAAAPSRRQARAGVVSAAVRARPGRPRARRRRECWPSHGWGTPAPSTVRGRRRSAPGPPTAAHPCGCTHRDAHVPSRPHSTSAPRRSPRDGISTGGRTAPPGSRIGTGPPPGSGRRTGQKPRWRPSGRRTPPRRRDQPSTSRYCR
;
A
#
# COMPACT_ATOMS: atom_id res chain seq x y z
N MET A 1 -24.29 -35.74 -25.58
CA MET A 1 -23.08 -34.89 -25.42
C MET A 1 -23.40 -33.80 -24.42
N THR A 2 -22.83 -33.85 -23.22
CA THR A 2 -22.79 -32.69 -22.33
C THR A 2 -21.82 -31.67 -22.91
N GLY A 3 -22.20 -30.39 -22.92
CA GLY A 3 -21.24 -29.32 -23.23
C GLY A 3 -20.18 -29.22 -22.14
N PRO A 4 -19.01 -28.62 -22.43
CA PRO A 4 -18.05 -28.30 -21.37
C PRO A 4 -18.74 -27.41 -20.33
N ALA A 5 -18.65 -27.78 -19.06
CA ALA A 5 -19.17 -26.95 -17.99
C ALA A 5 -18.45 -25.59 -18.03
N SER A 6 -19.21 -24.50 -17.93
CA SER A 6 -18.63 -23.19 -17.65
C SER A 6 -17.71 -23.31 -16.43
N PRO A 7 -16.48 -22.78 -16.46
CA PRO A 7 -15.60 -22.86 -15.30
C PRO A 7 -16.30 -22.21 -14.12
N VAL A 8 -16.50 -22.98 -13.05
CA VAL A 8 -17.03 -22.46 -11.79
C VAL A 8 -16.08 -21.35 -11.35
N ALA A 9 -16.59 -20.13 -11.22
CA ALA A 9 -15.80 -19.01 -10.72
C ALA A 9 -15.31 -19.39 -9.33
N ARG A 10 -13.99 -19.53 -9.19
CA ARG A 10 -13.35 -19.75 -7.89
C ARG A 10 -13.30 -18.43 -7.15
N ASP A 11 -13.80 -18.41 -5.92
CA ASP A 11 -13.66 -17.25 -5.05
C ASP A 11 -12.18 -16.94 -4.80
N PHE A 12 -11.86 -15.65 -4.68
CA PHE A 12 -10.50 -15.20 -4.42
C PHE A 12 -10.10 -15.45 -2.96
N VAL A 13 -9.03 -16.23 -2.79
CA VAL A 13 -8.50 -16.63 -1.48
C VAL A 13 -7.24 -15.84 -1.19
N HIS A 14 -7.28 -14.98 -0.18
CA HIS A 14 -6.14 -14.23 0.35
C HIS A 14 -5.81 -14.77 1.74
N ALA A 15 -4.83 -15.67 1.82
CA ALA A 15 -4.52 -16.44 3.01
C ALA A 15 -3.25 -15.94 3.72
N ALA A 16 -3.34 -15.64 5.01
CA ALA A 16 -2.15 -15.43 5.83
C ALA A 16 -1.49 -16.78 6.13
N LEU A 17 -0.17 -16.90 5.94
CA LEU A 17 0.63 -17.99 6.48
C LEU A 17 1.60 -17.40 7.51
N ILE A 18 1.26 -17.56 8.79
CA ILE A 18 2.12 -17.15 9.90
C ILE A 18 3.00 -18.34 10.32
N VAL A 19 4.32 -18.13 10.37
CA VAL A 19 5.30 -19.13 10.82
C VAL A 19 6.19 -18.58 11.91
N ASP A 20 6.68 -19.45 12.78
CA ASP A 20 7.62 -19.18 13.88
C ASP A 20 8.92 -20.00 13.75
N SER A 21 9.01 -20.86 12.74
CA SER A 21 10.02 -21.92 12.62
C SER A 21 10.09 -22.45 11.17
N GLU A 22 11.21 -23.08 10.82
CA GLU A 22 11.28 -23.85 9.57
C GLU A 22 10.30 -25.03 9.59
N ASP A 23 10.06 -25.63 10.76
CA ASP A 23 9.15 -26.77 10.89
C ASP A 23 7.69 -26.37 10.67
N ALA A 24 7.24 -25.22 11.19
CA ALA A 24 5.91 -24.66 10.86
C ALA A 24 5.78 -24.31 9.37
N LEU A 25 6.82 -23.74 8.76
CA LEU A 25 6.86 -23.48 7.32
C LEU A 25 6.75 -24.78 6.51
N ARG A 26 7.52 -25.82 6.87
CA ARG A 26 7.48 -27.15 6.23
C ARG A 26 6.10 -27.80 6.43
N ALA A 27 5.57 -27.83 7.65
CA ALA A 27 4.30 -28.47 8.00
C ALA A 27 3.09 -27.83 7.29
N ARG A 28 3.04 -26.50 7.20
CA ARG A 28 1.88 -25.77 6.64
C ARG A 28 1.94 -25.63 5.12
N LEU A 29 3.09 -25.19 4.60
CA LEU A 29 3.20 -24.80 3.19
C LEU A 29 3.48 -26.00 2.26
N VAL A 30 4.31 -26.97 2.66
CA VAL A 30 4.68 -28.09 1.76
C VAL A 30 3.45 -28.94 1.38
N PRO A 31 2.50 -29.28 2.29
CA PRO A 31 1.27 -29.94 1.90
C PRO A 31 0.36 -29.08 1.01
N ALA A 32 0.33 -27.75 1.21
CA ALA A 32 -0.44 -26.83 0.38
C ALA A 32 0.11 -26.76 -1.06
N LEU A 33 1.42 -26.61 -1.21
CA LEU A 33 2.11 -26.63 -2.50
C LEU A 33 1.88 -27.97 -3.23
N ARG A 34 2.02 -29.11 -2.54
CA ARG A 34 1.73 -30.44 -3.10
C ARG A 34 0.26 -30.57 -3.56
N ARG A 35 -0.71 -30.00 -2.83
CA ARG A 35 -2.13 -29.97 -3.25
C ARG A 35 -2.34 -29.14 -4.52
N SER A 36 -1.84 -27.91 -4.60
CA SER A 36 -1.98 -27.07 -5.80
C SER A 36 -1.32 -27.72 -7.03
N VAL A 37 -0.11 -28.27 -6.87
CA VAL A 37 0.61 -28.98 -7.94
C VAL A 37 -0.11 -30.27 -8.38
N ALA A 38 -0.83 -30.94 -7.49
CA ALA A 38 -1.72 -32.07 -7.83
C ALA A 38 -3.03 -31.63 -8.51
N ALA A 39 -3.56 -30.46 -8.15
CA ALA A 39 -4.73 -29.84 -8.80
C ALA A 39 -4.41 -29.21 -10.17
N HIS A 40 -3.19 -29.41 -10.70
CA HIS A 40 -2.68 -28.80 -11.94
C HIS A 40 -2.68 -27.25 -11.95
N GLU A 41 -2.68 -26.63 -10.77
CA GLU A 41 -2.52 -25.18 -10.63
C GLU A 41 -1.07 -24.79 -10.91
N ARG A 42 -0.87 -23.65 -11.56
CA ARG A 42 0.47 -23.05 -11.65
C ARG A 42 0.79 -22.39 -10.33
N VAL A 43 1.94 -22.68 -9.75
CA VAL A 43 2.32 -22.15 -8.45
C VAL A 43 3.53 -21.24 -8.60
N HIS A 44 3.39 -19.99 -8.18
CA HIS A 44 4.40 -18.94 -8.39
C HIS A 44 4.86 -18.38 -7.04
N LEU A 45 6.15 -18.51 -6.72
CA LEU A 45 6.72 -18.15 -5.42
C LEU A 45 7.63 -16.92 -5.54
N LEU A 46 7.24 -15.84 -4.86
CA LEU A 46 7.99 -14.60 -4.68
C LEU A 46 8.56 -14.58 -3.24
N VAL A 47 9.46 -15.51 -2.96
CA VAL A 47 10.04 -15.76 -1.62
C VAL A 47 11.54 -15.47 -1.58
N GLY A 48 12.09 -15.28 -0.39
CA GLY A 48 13.52 -15.05 -0.17
C GLY A 48 14.36 -16.33 -0.30
N ALA A 49 15.66 -16.16 -0.56
CA ALA A 49 16.60 -17.27 -0.75
C ALA A 49 16.82 -18.18 0.49
N HIS A 50 16.23 -17.83 1.65
CA HIS A 50 16.11 -18.75 2.79
C HIS A 50 14.94 -19.71 2.59
N VAL A 51 13.73 -19.17 2.45
CA VAL A 51 12.48 -19.93 2.25
C VAL A 51 12.56 -20.81 0.99
N GLU A 52 13.15 -20.31 -0.10
CA GLU A 52 13.37 -21.12 -1.31
C GLU A 52 14.18 -22.39 -1.03
N ARG A 53 15.30 -22.29 -0.30
CA ARG A 53 16.12 -23.48 0.04
C ARG A 53 15.34 -24.48 0.89
N VAL A 54 14.63 -24.00 1.91
CA VAL A 54 13.81 -24.82 2.82
C VAL A 54 12.71 -25.56 2.07
N LEU A 55 12.05 -24.88 1.13
CA LEU A 55 11.00 -25.48 0.32
C LEU A 55 11.55 -26.46 -0.73
N ARG A 56 12.64 -26.13 -1.44
CA ARG A 56 13.29 -27.05 -2.40
C ARG A 56 13.69 -28.37 -1.73
N ASP A 57 14.33 -28.29 -0.58
CA ASP A 57 14.71 -29.43 0.26
C ASP A 57 13.49 -30.30 0.65
N ALA A 58 12.42 -29.70 1.18
CA ALA A 58 11.22 -30.42 1.60
C ALA A 58 10.31 -30.95 0.46
N LEU A 59 10.50 -30.46 -0.77
CA LEU A 59 9.70 -30.82 -1.94
C LEU A 59 10.39 -31.81 -2.89
N GLY A 60 11.72 -31.85 -2.92
CA GLY A 60 12.47 -32.61 -3.92
C GLY A 60 12.04 -32.24 -5.34
N THR A 61 11.80 -33.25 -6.19
CA THR A 61 11.39 -33.07 -7.60
C THR A 61 10.03 -32.39 -7.79
N VAL A 62 9.24 -32.17 -6.73
CA VAL A 62 8.04 -31.33 -6.81
C VAL A 62 8.41 -29.86 -6.98
N ALA A 63 9.60 -29.42 -6.52
CA ALA A 63 10.08 -28.05 -6.66
C ALA A 63 10.36 -27.65 -8.12
N ASP A 64 10.63 -28.62 -9.00
CA ASP A 64 10.85 -28.40 -10.44
C ASP A 64 9.56 -28.10 -11.20
N ARG A 65 8.40 -28.31 -10.56
CA ARG A 65 7.06 -27.96 -11.07
C ARG A 65 6.58 -26.60 -10.58
N LEU A 66 7.38 -25.88 -9.79
CA LEU A 66 7.07 -24.56 -9.25
C LEU A 66 7.78 -23.46 -10.04
N GLU A 67 7.12 -22.31 -10.19
CA GLU A 67 7.73 -21.10 -10.75
C GLU A 67 8.36 -20.29 -9.62
N TRP A 68 9.67 -20.02 -9.73
CA TRP A 68 10.43 -19.27 -8.74
C TRP A 68 10.72 -17.86 -9.27
N GLY A 69 10.29 -16.83 -8.53
CA GLY A 69 10.38 -15.43 -8.92
C GLY A 69 11.22 -14.62 -7.92
N GLU A 70 11.93 -13.62 -8.44
CA GLU A 70 12.83 -12.77 -7.65
C GLU A 70 12.06 -11.88 -6.65
N SER A 71 12.18 -12.19 -5.35
CA SER A 71 11.55 -11.42 -4.26
C SER A 71 12.34 -10.17 -3.86
N ALA A 72 13.68 -10.22 -3.92
CA ALA A 72 14.58 -9.20 -3.37
C ALA A 72 14.40 -7.77 -3.92
N THR A 73 13.77 -7.61 -5.09
CA THR A 73 13.44 -6.30 -5.67
C THR A 73 11.94 -6.02 -5.75
N PHE A 74 11.07 -6.96 -5.33
CA PHE A 74 9.63 -6.86 -5.50
C PHE A 74 9.05 -5.71 -4.68
N HIS A 75 9.29 -5.67 -3.37
CA HIS A 75 8.70 -4.67 -2.46
C HIS A 75 9.38 -3.28 -2.50
N LEU A 76 10.28 -2.98 -3.45
CA LEU A 76 11.05 -1.73 -3.53
C LEU A 76 10.25 -0.51 -4.02
N ARG A 77 9.15 -0.73 -4.76
CA ARG A 77 8.11 0.29 -5.04
C ARG A 77 6.76 -0.39 -4.99
N LEU A 78 6.02 -0.21 -3.89
CA LEU A 78 4.87 -1.08 -3.56
C LEU A 78 3.79 -1.08 -4.65
N GLY A 79 3.33 0.09 -5.13
CA GLY A 79 2.26 0.10 -6.14
C GLY A 79 2.66 -0.50 -7.49
N PHE A 80 3.92 -0.38 -7.89
CA PHE A 80 4.45 -1.04 -9.09
C PHE A 80 4.50 -2.57 -8.92
N ALA A 81 4.86 -3.05 -7.73
CA ALA A 81 4.92 -4.47 -7.39
C ALA A 81 3.54 -5.14 -7.50
N TYR A 82 2.54 -4.56 -6.85
CA TYR A 82 1.18 -5.10 -6.82
C TYR A 82 0.51 -4.96 -8.21
N GLU A 83 0.77 -3.89 -8.97
CA GLU A 83 0.34 -3.80 -10.38
C GLU A 83 1.04 -4.83 -11.29
N ARG A 84 2.34 -5.14 -11.07
CA ARG A 84 3.06 -6.19 -11.80
C ARG A 84 2.42 -7.56 -11.55
N LEU A 85 2.05 -7.85 -10.29
CA LEU A 85 1.34 -9.07 -9.92
C LEU A 85 -0.08 -9.09 -10.50
N ARG A 86 -0.83 -7.99 -10.42
CA ARG A 86 -2.17 -7.84 -11.03
C ARG A 86 -2.17 -8.16 -12.52
N ARG A 87 -1.16 -7.67 -13.27
CA ARG A 87 -1.01 -7.93 -14.71
C ARG A 87 -0.71 -9.40 -15.02
N TYR A 88 0.12 -10.04 -14.20
CA TYR A 88 0.37 -11.48 -14.31
C TYR A 88 -0.93 -12.27 -14.07
N LEU A 89 -1.63 -12.02 -12.96
CA LEU A 89 -2.92 -12.67 -12.64
C LEU A 89 -3.97 -12.47 -13.76
N ALA A 90 -4.10 -11.24 -14.28
CA ALA A 90 -5.00 -10.94 -15.38
C ALA A 90 -4.65 -11.70 -16.68
N ALA A 91 -3.36 -11.82 -17.01
CA ALA A 91 -2.90 -12.58 -18.19
C ALA A 91 -3.14 -14.09 -18.03
N GLN A 92 -2.90 -14.63 -16.84
CA GLN A 92 -3.12 -16.05 -16.53
C GLN A 92 -4.62 -16.41 -16.53
N HIS A 93 -5.46 -15.56 -15.95
CA HIS A 93 -6.91 -15.68 -16.01
C HIS A 93 -7.43 -15.62 -17.45
N ALA A 94 -6.95 -14.66 -18.26
CA ALA A 94 -7.29 -14.57 -19.69
C ALA A 94 -6.82 -15.79 -20.51
N ALA A 95 -5.80 -16.51 -20.04
CA ALA A 95 -5.33 -17.78 -20.60
C ALA A 95 -6.03 -19.02 -19.99
N GLY A 96 -7.08 -18.84 -19.18
CA GLY A 96 -7.82 -19.93 -18.52
C GLY A 96 -6.99 -20.72 -17.48
N SER A 97 -5.86 -20.19 -17.03
CA SER A 97 -4.95 -20.84 -16.11
C SER A 97 -5.24 -20.47 -14.66
N SER A 98 -5.57 -21.45 -13.82
CA SER A 98 -5.64 -21.25 -12.37
C SER A 98 -4.23 -21.13 -11.78
N VAL A 99 -4.05 -20.19 -10.85
CA VAL A 99 -2.75 -19.84 -10.25
C VAL A 99 -2.87 -19.75 -8.73
N HIS A 100 -1.88 -20.29 -8.04
CA HIS A 100 -1.63 -20.04 -6.62
C HIS A 100 -0.31 -19.25 -6.49
N VAL A 101 -0.36 -18.04 -5.96
CA VAL A 101 0.81 -17.22 -5.69
C VAL A 101 1.20 -17.35 -4.22
N ILE A 102 2.48 -17.56 -3.95
CA ILE A 102 3.07 -17.40 -2.61
C ILE A 102 3.94 -16.15 -2.63
N THR A 103 3.74 -15.25 -1.68
CA THR A 103 4.61 -14.09 -1.45
C THR A 103 5.27 -14.20 -0.08
N GLU A 104 6.53 -13.79 0.05
CA GLU A 104 7.11 -13.49 1.37
C GLU A 104 7.05 -11.98 1.61
N ALA A 105 6.56 -11.57 2.77
CA ALA A 105 6.52 -10.18 3.16
C ALA A 105 7.83 -9.77 3.85
N ASP A 106 8.75 -9.14 3.12
CA ASP A 106 10.01 -8.64 3.70
C ASP A 106 9.87 -7.21 4.23
N VAL A 107 8.97 -7.04 5.20
CA VAL A 107 8.77 -5.76 5.90
C VAL A 107 9.76 -5.65 7.05
N SER A 108 10.92 -5.05 6.78
CA SER A 108 11.86 -4.63 7.82
C SER A 108 11.15 -3.72 8.83
N ALA A 109 11.45 -3.92 10.13
CA ALA A 109 10.94 -3.06 11.18
C ALA A 109 11.34 -1.60 10.91
N PRO A 110 10.48 -0.60 11.21
CA PRO A 110 10.79 0.79 10.93
C PRO A 110 12.06 1.22 11.67
N GLU A 111 13.05 1.70 10.92
CA GLU A 111 14.24 2.31 11.50
C GLU A 111 13.83 3.51 12.35
N ARG A 112 14.57 3.76 13.43
CA ARG A 112 14.15 4.71 14.49
C ARG A 112 13.92 6.13 13.99
N ASP A 113 14.62 6.51 12.93
CA ASP A 113 14.53 7.82 12.28
C ASP A 113 13.99 7.70 10.83
N ALA A 114 13.28 6.61 10.49
CA ALA A 114 12.75 6.39 9.14
C ALA A 114 11.77 7.50 8.70
N PRO A 115 11.83 7.99 7.45
CA PRO A 115 10.96 9.07 6.97
C PRO A 115 9.49 8.67 6.80
N VAL A 116 9.18 7.37 6.80
CA VAL A 116 7.84 6.82 6.61
C VAL A 116 7.70 5.46 7.28
N ASP A 117 6.51 5.17 7.83
CA ASP A 117 6.16 3.82 8.25
C ASP A 117 5.92 2.92 7.02
N ARG A 118 6.97 2.20 6.61
CA ARG A 118 6.91 1.24 5.50
C ARG A 118 6.00 0.05 5.81
N ALA A 119 5.80 -0.31 7.08
CA ALA A 119 4.94 -1.42 7.47
C ALA A 119 3.46 -1.07 7.23
N THR A 120 2.97 0.05 7.76
CA THR A 120 1.60 0.52 7.47
C THR A 120 1.38 0.79 5.98
N ALA A 121 2.41 1.28 5.27
CA ALA A 121 2.35 1.42 3.81
C ALA A 121 2.18 0.08 3.09
N HIS A 122 2.92 -0.96 3.47
CA HIS A 122 2.80 -2.31 2.90
C HIS A 122 1.44 -2.95 3.26
N LEU A 123 1.02 -2.87 4.53
CA LEU A 123 -0.29 -3.37 4.98
C LEU A 123 -1.46 -2.72 4.24
N SER A 124 -1.32 -1.47 3.78
CA SER A 124 -2.31 -0.82 2.92
C SER A 124 -2.46 -1.51 1.54
N TYR A 125 -1.38 -2.07 0.99
CA TYR A 125 -1.43 -2.85 -0.26
C TYR A 125 -1.86 -4.31 -0.04
N GLU A 126 -1.44 -4.94 1.07
CA GLU A 126 -1.97 -6.25 1.49
C GLU A 126 -3.49 -6.20 1.64
N SER A 127 -3.99 -5.18 2.35
CA SER A 127 -5.43 -4.92 2.48
C SER A 127 -6.12 -4.79 1.13
N ALA A 128 -5.52 -4.04 0.20
CA ALA A 128 -6.06 -3.83 -1.14
C ALA A 128 -6.01 -5.05 -2.07
N CYS A 129 -5.28 -6.14 -1.73
CA CYS A 129 -5.25 -7.36 -2.55
C CYS A 129 -6.64 -7.95 -2.77
N GLY A 130 -7.50 -7.91 -1.75
CA GLY A 130 -8.91 -8.35 -1.83
C GLY A 130 -9.62 -7.75 -3.05
N ASP A 131 -9.76 -6.44 -3.07
CA ASP A 131 -10.50 -5.72 -4.13
C ASP A 131 -9.72 -5.63 -5.46
N ALA A 132 -8.39 -5.74 -5.44
CA ALA A 132 -7.55 -5.59 -6.62
C ALA A 132 -7.39 -6.89 -7.44
N TYR A 133 -7.49 -8.06 -6.80
CA TYR A 133 -7.26 -9.36 -7.43
C TYR A 133 -8.51 -10.27 -7.50
N ALA A 134 -9.62 -9.91 -6.83
CA ALA A 134 -10.87 -10.67 -6.80
C ALA A 134 -11.29 -11.22 -8.17
N ASP A 135 -11.33 -10.35 -9.18
CA ASP A 135 -11.76 -10.64 -10.55
C ASP A 135 -11.00 -11.81 -11.22
N TYR A 136 -9.84 -12.21 -10.71
CA TYR A 136 -8.99 -13.24 -11.33
C TYR A 136 -9.21 -14.66 -10.78
N GLY A 137 -9.90 -14.83 -9.65
CA GLY A 137 -10.26 -16.15 -9.09
C GLY A 137 -9.06 -17.03 -8.72
N CYS A 138 -7.99 -16.40 -8.24
CA CYS A 138 -6.72 -17.03 -7.86
C CYS A 138 -6.58 -17.17 -6.33
N ALA A 139 -5.61 -17.97 -5.91
CA ALA A 139 -5.18 -18.01 -4.51
C ALA A 139 -3.89 -17.20 -4.33
N VAL A 140 -3.80 -16.41 -3.26
CA VAL A 140 -2.61 -15.67 -2.84
C VAL A 140 -2.37 -16.00 -1.37
N THR A 141 -1.22 -16.63 -1.06
CA THR A 141 -0.79 -16.90 0.31
C THR A 141 0.39 -16.00 0.66
N CYS A 142 0.21 -15.10 1.62
CA CYS A 142 1.28 -14.23 2.10
C CYS A 142 1.95 -14.86 3.33
N LEU A 143 3.23 -15.18 3.19
CA LEU A 143 4.10 -15.74 4.23
C LEU A 143 4.69 -14.62 5.10
N TRP A 144 4.51 -14.75 6.42
CA TRP A 144 4.99 -13.84 7.44
C TRP A 144 5.69 -14.60 8.57
N ASP A 145 6.93 -14.22 8.90
CA ASP A 145 7.71 -14.81 9.99
C ASP A 145 7.54 -14.02 11.29
N SER A 146 6.85 -14.59 12.27
CA SER A 146 6.56 -13.94 13.56
C SER A 146 7.80 -13.65 14.40
N ARG A 147 8.97 -14.22 14.06
CA ARG A 147 10.26 -13.88 14.67
C ARG A 147 10.85 -12.58 14.10
N ARG A 148 10.44 -12.18 12.90
CA ARG A 148 10.98 -11.03 12.15
C ARG A 148 10.14 -9.76 12.29
N HIS A 149 8.88 -9.88 12.73
CA HIS A 149 7.94 -8.76 12.82
C HIS A 149 7.25 -8.71 14.20
N PRO A 150 6.96 -7.52 14.76
CA PRO A 150 6.35 -7.40 16.08
C PRO A 150 4.89 -7.87 16.10
N THR A 151 4.42 -8.39 17.23
CA THR A 151 3.07 -9.00 17.38
C THR A 151 1.92 -8.15 16.83
N PRO A 152 1.82 -6.81 17.09
CA PRO A 152 0.73 -6.00 16.56
C PRO A 152 0.69 -5.91 15.03
N LEU A 153 1.84 -6.10 14.36
CA LEU A 153 1.92 -6.19 12.90
C LEU A 153 1.35 -7.53 12.43
N ILE A 154 1.73 -8.65 13.06
CA ILE A 154 1.18 -9.98 12.77
C ILE A 154 -0.33 -10.06 13.07
N GLU A 155 -0.81 -9.41 14.12
CA GLU A 155 -2.24 -9.26 14.42
C GLU A 155 -2.96 -8.44 13.34
N SER A 156 -2.36 -7.35 12.88
CA SER A 156 -2.89 -6.55 11.76
C SER A 156 -2.97 -7.39 10.48
N VAL A 157 -1.90 -8.10 10.10
CA VAL A 157 -1.86 -9.04 8.97
C VAL A 157 -3.01 -10.04 9.04
N ARG A 158 -3.24 -10.65 10.20
CA ARG A 158 -4.35 -11.59 10.41
C ARG A 158 -5.70 -10.97 10.09
N THR A 159 -5.96 -9.72 10.45
CA THR A 159 -7.24 -9.05 10.09
C THR A 159 -7.39 -8.74 8.60
N LEU A 160 -6.29 -8.59 7.85
CA LEU A 160 -6.33 -8.22 6.43
C LEU A 160 -6.59 -9.40 5.47
N HIS A 161 -6.41 -10.62 5.94
CA HIS A 161 -6.55 -11.83 5.12
C HIS A 161 -7.92 -12.48 5.32
N ASN A 162 -8.57 -12.89 4.23
CA ASN A 162 -9.88 -13.54 4.29
C ASN A 162 -9.80 -15.03 4.67
N HIS A 163 -8.59 -15.60 4.67
CA HIS A 163 -8.27 -16.95 5.14
C HIS A 163 -6.97 -16.98 5.95
N GLU A 164 -6.72 -18.09 6.66
CA GLU A 164 -5.41 -18.43 7.24
C GLU A 164 -5.00 -19.85 6.85
N LEU A 165 -3.73 -20.04 6.45
CA LEU A 165 -3.13 -21.33 6.19
C LEU A 165 -2.50 -21.91 7.47
N THR A 166 -3.27 -22.79 8.12
CA THR A 166 -2.94 -23.47 9.36
C THR A 166 -2.44 -24.90 9.12
N ASP A 167 -2.06 -25.61 10.18
CA ASP A 167 -1.73 -27.04 10.13
C ASP A 167 -2.93 -27.91 9.68
N SER A 168 -4.16 -27.44 9.95
CA SER A 168 -5.41 -28.04 9.46
C SER A 168 -5.73 -27.68 7.99
N GLY A 169 -4.90 -26.88 7.33
CA GLY A 169 -5.12 -26.35 5.99
C GLY A 169 -5.60 -24.90 5.97
N CYS A 170 -6.09 -24.46 4.81
CA CYS A 170 -6.58 -23.10 4.58
C CYS A 170 -8.01 -22.96 5.10
N LEU A 171 -8.23 -22.09 6.09
CA LEU A 171 -9.51 -21.91 6.79
C LEU A 171 -10.02 -20.47 6.61
N PRO A 172 -11.33 -20.24 6.43
CA PRO A 172 -11.90 -18.89 6.37
C PRO A 172 -11.70 -18.12 7.68
N ASN A 173 -11.38 -16.83 7.57
CA ASN A 173 -11.15 -15.95 8.72
C ASN A 173 -12.38 -15.08 9.01
N SER A 174 -13.07 -15.36 10.12
CA SER A 174 -14.22 -14.55 10.58
C SER A 174 -13.83 -13.19 11.17
N GLY A 175 -12.55 -12.95 11.45
CA GLY A 175 -12.01 -11.67 11.91
C GLY A 175 -11.52 -10.75 10.78
N HIS A 176 -11.83 -11.07 9.52
CA HIS A 176 -11.39 -10.30 8.36
C HIS A 176 -12.03 -8.90 8.28
N VAL A 177 -11.21 -7.87 8.03
CA VAL A 177 -11.61 -6.48 7.81
C VAL A 177 -11.41 -6.13 6.34
N GLY A 178 -12.49 -5.76 5.66
CA GLY A 178 -12.47 -5.39 4.23
C GLY A 178 -11.67 -4.11 3.96
N SER A 179 -11.10 -4.01 2.75
CA SER A 179 -10.08 -3.01 2.42
C SER A 179 -10.54 -1.57 2.58
N ALA A 180 -11.79 -1.27 2.23
CA ALA A 180 -12.36 0.06 2.39
C ALA A 180 -12.38 0.52 3.86
N ASP A 181 -12.66 -0.38 4.82
CA ASP A 181 -12.70 -0.04 6.25
C ASP A 181 -11.31 0.07 6.87
N TYR A 182 -10.36 -0.78 6.47
CA TYR A 182 -8.98 -0.66 6.94
C TYR A 182 -8.33 0.63 6.41
N LEU A 183 -8.36 0.85 5.09
CA LEU A 183 -7.75 2.03 4.47
C LEU A 183 -8.37 3.32 4.97
N ARG A 184 -9.68 3.33 5.29
CA ARG A 184 -10.36 4.47 5.91
C ARG A 184 -9.75 4.80 7.27
N ARG A 185 -9.62 3.82 8.17
CA ARG A 185 -8.98 4.00 9.49
C ARG A 185 -7.55 4.52 9.36
N ILE A 186 -6.79 4.05 8.37
CA ILE A 186 -5.44 4.57 8.10
C ILE A 186 -5.47 6.04 7.61
N SER A 187 -6.43 6.41 6.75
CA SER A 187 -6.58 7.81 6.28
C SER A 187 -7.11 8.78 7.36
N GLU A 188 -7.73 8.26 8.42
CA GLU A 188 -8.15 9.04 9.59
C GLU A 188 -6.94 9.42 10.49
N ILE A 189 -5.80 8.73 10.38
CA ILE A 189 -4.57 9.01 11.15
C ILE A 189 -3.86 10.27 10.59
N PRO A 190 -3.57 11.28 11.42
CA PRO A 190 -2.81 12.46 10.99
C PRO A 190 -1.38 12.12 10.56
N LEU A 191 -0.92 12.69 9.44
CA LEU A 191 0.47 12.57 9.01
C LEU A 191 1.40 13.30 9.98
N ALA A 192 2.56 12.71 10.31
CA ALA A 192 3.60 13.33 11.14
C ALA A 192 3.97 14.73 10.62
N ALA A 193 4.10 15.73 11.49
CA ALA A 193 4.16 17.15 11.11
C ALA A 193 5.21 17.47 10.02
N VAL A 194 4.85 18.37 9.09
CA VAL A 194 5.77 18.90 8.08
C VAL A 194 6.85 19.77 8.77
N PRO A 195 8.14 19.65 8.43
CA PRO A 195 9.21 20.44 9.04
C PRO A 195 9.00 21.96 8.91
N THR A 196 9.51 22.72 9.88
CA THR A 196 9.46 24.19 9.89
C THR A 196 10.26 24.83 8.75
N MET A 197 11.27 24.12 8.23
CA MET A 197 12.05 24.51 7.06
C MET A 197 11.82 23.47 5.96
N VAL A 198 11.33 23.93 4.81
CA VAL A 198 11.10 23.14 3.60
C VAL A 198 11.90 23.72 2.45
N ASP A 199 12.26 22.89 1.48
CA ASP A 199 13.04 23.29 0.30
C ASP A 199 12.20 24.09 -0.72
N LEU A 200 10.91 23.74 -0.83
CA LEU A 200 9.90 24.46 -1.62
C LEU A 200 8.60 24.57 -0.83
N ASP A 201 7.92 25.71 -0.92
CA ASP A 201 6.56 25.95 -0.43
C ASP A 201 5.81 26.76 -1.48
N VAL A 202 4.78 26.17 -2.11
CA VAL A 202 4.14 26.69 -3.32
C VAL A 202 2.62 26.65 -3.16
N GLY A 203 1.98 27.82 -3.25
CA GLY A 203 0.52 27.94 -3.33
C GLY A 203 0.03 27.88 -4.78
N LEU A 204 -1.00 27.07 -5.02
CA LEU A 204 -1.62 26.85 -6.33
C LEU A 204 -3.14 27.11 -6.24
N VAL A 205 -3.66 27.85 -7.21
CA VAL A 205 -5.07 28.21 -7.37
C VAL A 205 -5.59 27.98 -8.79
N ALA A 206 -4.72 27.70 -9.77
CA ALA A 206 -5.08 27.47 -11.15
C ALA A 206 -4.17 26.43 -11.85
N LEU A 207 -4.68 25.79 -12.91
CA LEU A 207 -4.01 24.68 -13.62
C LEU A 207 -2.83 25.12 -14.51
N ASP A 208 -2.77 26.38 -14.91
CA ASP A 208 -1.65 26.94 -15.67
C ASP A 208 -0.35 27.02 -14.83
N GLN A 209 -0.49 27.21 -13.51
CA GLN A 209 0.61 27.17 -12.55
C GLN A 209 1.30 25.80 -12.45
N LEU A 210 0.71 24.72 -12.99
CA LEU A 210 1.36 23.41 -13.09
C LEU A 210 2.59 23.43 -14.01
N ASN A 211 2.69 24.36 -14.96
CA ASN A 211 3.87 24.49 -15.82
C ASN A 211 5.12 24.99 -15.06
N PRO A 212 5.10 26.15 -14.37
CA PRO A 212 6.23 26.56 -13.54
C PRO A 212 6.49 25.60 -12.37
N LEU A 213 5.46 24.95 -11.82
CA LEU A 213 5.63 23.91 -10.79
C LEU A 213 6.52 22.75 -11.28
N ARG A 214 6.28 22.21 -12.49
CA ARG A 214 7.10 21.13 -13.07
C ARG A 214 8.56 21.53 -13.22
N ALA A 215 8.84 22.79 -13.57
CA ALA A 215 10.20 23.31 -13.68
C ALA A 215 10.87 23.44 -12.30
N ALA A 216 10.15 23.92 -11.28
CA ALA A 216 10.66 24.02 -9.91
C ALA A 216 10.95 22.63 -9.30
N LEU A 217 10.03 21.67 -9.45
CA LEU A 217 10.20 20.29 -8.99
C LEU A 217 11.40 19.61 -9.67
N ARG A 218 11.57 19.82 -10.98
CA ARG A 218 12.72 19.32 -11.74
C ARG A 218 14.04 19.80 -11.14
N GLY A 219 14.21 21.12 -11.03
CA GLY A 219 15.44 21.70 -10.48
C GLY A 219 15.70 21.32 -9.02
N TRP A 220 14.65 21.13 -8.21
CA TRP A 220 14.77 20.68 -6.81
C TRP A 220 15.26 19.24 -6.66
N ALA A 221 14.78 18.33 -7.53
CA ALA A 221 15.21 16.93 -7.57
C ALA A 221 16.62 16.78 -8.17
N GLU A 222 16.90 17.43 -9.30
CA GLU A 222 18.22 17.43 -9.94
C GLU A 222 19.31 18.00 -8.99
N ALA A 223 18.98 19.03 -8.20
CA ALA A 223 19.85 19.57 -7.15
C ALA A 223 20.09 18.62 -5.94
N ARG A 224 19.37 17.50 -5.87
CA ARG A 224 19.55 16.40 -4.89
C ARG A 224 20.10 15.13 -5.56
N SER A 225 20.76 15.29 -6.71
CA SER A 225 21.36 14.22 -7.51
C SER A 225 20.37 13.22 -8.12
N PHE A 226 19.06 13.54 -8.17
CA PHE A 226 18.11 12.67 -8.84
C PHE A 226 18.33 12.67 -10.35
N ASP A 227 18.36 11.48 -10.96
CA ASP A 227 18.66 11.32 -12.39
C ASP A 227 17.46 11.69 -13.28
N ALA A 228 17.62 11.60 -14.60
CA ALA A 228 16.59 12.04 -15.53
C ALA A 228 15.29 11.21 -15.48
N ASP A 229 15.38 9.91 -15.22
CA ASP A 229 14.21 9.01 -15.04
C ASP A 229 13.60 9.25 -13.66
N ALA A 230 14.42 9.25 -12.60
CA ALA A 230 13.98 9.46 -11.22
C ALA A 230 13.32 10.84 -11.00
N THR A 231 13.88 11.90 -11.58
CA THR A 231 13.28 13.24 -11.62
C THR A 231 11.99 13.26 -12.44
N GLY A 232 11.91 12.48 -13.52
CA GLY A 232 10.69 12.30 -14.30
C GLY A 232 9.55 11.73 -13.45
N ASP A 233 9.83 10.66 -12.70
CA ASP A 233 8.87 10.00 -11.80
C ASP A 233 8.35 10.98 -10.72
N VAL A 234 9.25 11.73 -10.07
CA VAL A 234 8.90 12.76 -9.07
C VAL A 234 8.00 13.83 -9.68
N VAL A 235 8.40 14.42 -10.81
CA VAL A 235 7.67 15.51 -11.47
C VAL A 235 6.27 15.06 -11.90
N VAL A 236 6.12 13.86 -12.47
CA VAL A 236 4.82 13.33 -12.89
C VAL A 236 3.93 13.03 -11.69
N ALA A 237 4.42 12.24 -10.71
CA ALA A 237 3.63 11.83 -9.55
C ALA A 237 3.09 13.03 -8.75
N VAL A 238 3.95 14.02 -8.49
CA VAL A 238 3.57 15.24 -7.76
C VAL A 238 2.62 16.12 -8.58
N THR A 239 2.83 16.23 -9.90
CA THR A 239 1.91 16.97 -10.79
C THR A 239 0.51 16.35 -10.79
N GLU A 240 0.40 15.03 -10.86
CA GLU A 240 -0.90 14.34 -10.85
C GLU A 240 -1.64 14.60 -9.52
N VAL A 241 -0.95 14.54 -8.38
CA VAL A 241 -1.56 14.85 -7.07
C VAL A 241 -1.95 16.33 -6.96
N ALA A 242 -1.10 17.27 -7.38
CA ALA A 242 -1.43 18.70 -7.42
C ALA A 242 -2.63 18.99 -8.35
N THR A 243 -2.73 18.26 -9.48
CA THR A 243 -3.88 18.35 -10.39
C THR A 243 -5.16 17.84 -9.73
N ASN A 244 -5.11 16.73 -8.99
CA ASN A 244 -6.27 16.25 -8.24
C ASN A 244 -6.75 17.27 -7.20
N GLY A 245 -5.83 17.90 -6.44
CA GLY A 245 -6.19 18.98 -5.51
C GLY A 245 -6.85 20.16 -6.22
N LEU A 246 -6.31 20.61 -7.36
CA LEU A 246 -6.84 21.75 -8.11
C LEU A 246 -8.20 21.48 -8.79
N VAL A 247 -8.54 20.22 -9.07
CA VAL A 247 -9.78 19.83 -9.78
C VAL A 247 -10.85 19.28 -8.84
N HIS A 248 -10.47 18.71 -7.69
CA HIS A 248 -11.38 18.00 -6.78
C HIS A 248 -11.34 18.48 -5.31
N GLY A 249 -10.21 19.00 -4.84
CA GLY A 249 -10.04 19.54 -3.49
C GLY A 249 -10.69 20.91 -3.28
N ALA A 250 -10.27 21.64 -2.24
CA ALA A 250 -10.61 23.06 -2.06
C ALA A 250 -9.37 23.97 -2.09
N LEU A 251 -9.47 25.07 -2.86
CA LEU A 251 -8.38 26.01 -3.07
C LEU A 251 -8.13 26.90 -1.82
N PRO A 252 -6.89 27.33 -1.56
CA PRO A 252 -5.68 27.03 -2.32
C PRO A 252 -5.14 25.62 -2.02
N VAL A 253 -4.55 25.00 -3.05
CA VAL A 253 -3.70 23.82 -2.89
C VAL A 253 -2.31 24.29 -2.48
N ARG A 254 -1.72 23.71 -1.45
CA ARG A 254 -0.36 24.02 -0.99
C ARG A 254 0.54 22.81 -1.17
N LEU A 255 1.67 23.01 -1.83
CA LEU A 255 2.66 21.99 -2.11
C LEU A 255 3.95 22.31 -1.34
N ARG A 256 4.42 21.36 -0.54
CA ARG A 256 5.58 21.49 0.35
C ARG A 256 6.56 20.36 0.09
N CYS A 257 7.79 20.69 -0.28
CA CYS A 257 8.84 19.72 -0.61
C CYS A 257 9.99 19.81 0.39
N TRP A 258 10.45 18.69 0.90
CA TRP A 258 11.66 18.59 1.73
C TRP A 258 12.34 17.25 1.51
N HIS A 259 13.50 17.05 2.14
CA HIS A 259 14.22 15.79 2.10
C HIS A 259 14.54 15.30 3.53
N HIS A 260 14.71 14.00 3.67
CA HIS A 260 15.17 13.36 4.90
C HIS A 260 16.13 12.24 4.52
N GLY A 261 17.41 12.39 4.88
CA GLY A 261 18.48 11.58 4.29
C GLY A 261 18.40 11.60 2.76
N ASP A 262 18.54 10.44 2.14
CA ASP A 262 18.43 10.25 0.70
C ASP A 262 16.98 10.07 0.20
N THR A 263 15.98 10.53 0.96
CA THR A 263 14.55 10.46 0.57
C THR A 263 13.99 11.85 0.29
N LEU A 264 13.49 12.05 -0.94
CA LEU A 264 12.66 13.21 -1.27
C LEU A 264 11.24 12.98 -0.77
N ILE A 265 10.66 14.00 -0.14
CA ILE A 265 9.32 13.95 0.44
C ILE A 265 8.53 15.16 -0.05
N VAL A 266 7.35 14.93 -0.59
CA VAL A 266 6.46 15.99 -1.06
C VAL A 266 5.08 15.79 -0.45
N GLN A 267 4.57 16.81 0.21
CA GLN A 267 3.18 16.88 0.65
C GLN A 267 2.41 17.87 -0.21
N VAL A 268 1.23 17.46 -0.65
CA VAL A 268 0.22 18.30 -1.27
C VAL A 268 -0.97 18.34 -0.33
N ASP A 269 -1.37 19.55 0.06
CA ASP A 269 -2.49 19.84 0.92
C ASP A 269 -3.56 20.60 0.13
N ASP A 270 -4.83 20.33 0.40
CA ASP A 270 -5.93 21.21 0.03
C ASP A 270 -6.79 21.53 1.26
N SER A 271 -7.52 22.65 1.21
CA SER A 271 -8.26 23.20 2.37
C SER A 271 -9.69 22.64 2.47
N GLY A 272 -9.91 21.42 1.98
CA GLY A 272 -11.22 20.84 1.74
C GLY A 272 -11.67 19.82 2.78
N ASP A 273 -13.00 19.72 2.91
CA ASP A 273 -13.76 18.75 3.69
C ASP A 273 -14.09 17.46 2.90
N ARG A 274 -13.79 17.42 1.59
CA ARG A 274 -14.11 16.28 0.71
C ARG A 274 -13.07 15.17 0.82
N PRO A 275 -13.35 14.03 1.48
CA PRO A 275 -12.38 12.96 1.64
C PRO A 275 -12.10 12.27 0.30
N ILE A 276 -10.83 11.92 0.08
CA ILE A 276 -10.44 10.98 -0.98
C ILE A 276 -11.02 9.60 -0.64
N PRO A 277 -11.67 8.88 -1.59
CA PRO A 277 -12.10 7.50 -1.36
C PRO A 277 -10.92 6.62 -0.90
N PRO A 278 -11.00 5.88 0.22
CA PRO A 278 -9.83 5.23 0.82
C PRO A 278 -9.08 4.24 -0.10
N THR A 279 -9.80 3.59 -1.01
CA THR A 279 -9.26 2.66 -2.02
C THR A 279 -8.64 3.37 -3.24
N ALA A 280 -8.62 4.70 -3.29
CA ALA A 280 -8.20 5.46 -4.46
C ALA A 280 -6.72 5.21 -4.85
N GLY A 281 -6.54 4.88 -6.12
CA GLY A 281 -5.25 4.57 -6.73
C GLY A 281 -4.71 3.17 -6.46
N PHE A 282 -5.29 2.37 -5.56
CA PHE A 282 -4.84 1.00 -5.32
C PHE A 282 -5.23 0.06 -6.47
N ARG A 283 -6.44 0.20 -7.00
CA ARG A 283 -6.90 -0.51 -8.21
C ARG A 283 -6.57 0.33 -9.45
N GLY A 284 -5.97 -0.30 -10.46
CA GLY A 284 -5.70 0.33 -11.75
C GLY A 284 -6.98 0.60 -12.56
N PRO A 285 -7.02 1.63 -13.42
CA PRO A 285 -8.19 1.93 -14.24
C PRO A 285 -8.57 0.75 -15.13
N GLY A 286 -9.84 0.34 -15.07
CA GLY A 286 -10.41 -0.63 -15.99
C GLY A 286 -10.43 -0.11 -17.42
N SER A 287 -10.54 -1.03 -18.39
CA SER A 287 -10.63 -0.70 -19.82
C SER A 287 -11.88 0.13 -20.19
N ALA A 288 -12.88 0.17 -19.31
CA ALA A 288 -14.11 0.95 -19.45
C ALA A 288 -14.13 2.25 -18.60
N ASP A 289 -13.11 2.51 -17.77
CA ASP A 289 -13.15 3.66 -16.86
C ASP A 289 -13.00 4.99 -17.60
N ARG A 290 -13.84 5.95 -17.20
CA ARG A 290 -13.98 7.27 -17.81
C ARG A 290 -12.69 8.09 -17.73
N VAL A 291 -12.60 9.13 -18.56
CA VAL A 291 -11.53 10.13 -18.52
C VAL A 291 -11.55 10.83 -17.15
N GLY A 292 -10.64 10.42 -16.26
CA GLY A 292 -10.52 10.85 -14.86
C GLY A 292 -9.82 9.78 -14.01
N GLY A 293 -9.57 10.07 -12.73
CA GLY A 293 -9.17 9.07 -11.72
C GLY A 293 -7.77 8.44 -11.82
N ARG A 294 -7.02 8.65 -12.90
CA ARG A 294 -5.71 7.99 -13.11
C ARG A 294 -4.59 8.53 -12.23
N GLY A 295 -4.67 9.78 -11.77
CA GLY A 295 -3.54 10.46 -11.13
C GLY A 295 -3.09 9.86 -9.80
N LEU A 296 -4.01 9.44 -8.93
CA LEU A 296 -3.64 8.77 -7.68
C LEU A 296 -3.08 7.36 -7.90
N TRP A 297 -3.53 6.66 -8.95
CA TRP A 297 -2.92 5.39 -9.35
C TRP A 297 -1.50 5.62 -9.88
N LEU A 298 -1.29 6.58 -10.79
CA LEU A 298 0.04 6.95 -11.30
C LEU A 298 0.98 7.35 -10.17
N ALA A 299 0.54 8.19 -9.24
CA ALA A 299 1.34 8.58 -8.07
C ALA A 299 1.79 7.35 -7.26
N ARG A 300 0.90 6.37 -7.04
CA ARG A 300 1.21 5.08 -6.39
C ARG A 300 2.11 4.15 -7.20
N GLN A 301 2.20 4.30 -8.53
CA GLN A 301 3.14 3.54 -9.37
C GLN A 301 4.56 4.13 -9.35
N LEU A 302 4.66 5.45 -9.21
CA LEU A 302 5.89 6.22 -9.42
C LEU A 302 6.60 6.53 -8.10
N ALA A 303 5.87 6.99 -7.08
CA ALA A 303 6.40 7.09 -5.72
C ALA A 303 6.51 5.69 -5.07
N ASP A 304 7.43 5.56 -4.12
CA ASP A 304 7.59 4.33 -3.34
C ASP A 304 6.45 4.16 -2.33
N VAL A 305 6.16 5.21 -1.57
CA VAL A 305 5.03 5.27 -0.63
C VAL A 305 4.20 6.54 -0.85
N VAL A 306 2.89 6.37 -1.00
CA VAL A 306 1.89 7.44 -0.97
C VAL A 306 0.97 7.24 0.24
N THR A 307 1.14 8.06 1.28
CA THR A 307 0.21 8.15 2.41
C THR A 307 -0.79 9.29 2.20
N MET A 308 -1.95 9.18 2.86
CA MET A 308 -3.04 10.14 2.76
C MET A 308 -3.62 10.38 4.15
N HIS A 309 -4.03 11.61 4.42
CA HIS A 309 -4.87 11.95 5.56
C HIS A 309 -6.06 12.77 5.08
N CYS A 310 -7.25 12.41 5.53
CA CYS A 310 -8.51 13.10 5.23
C CYS A 310 -9.11 13.59 6.55
N GLY A 311 -8.80 14.82 6.94
CA GLY A 311 -9.35 15.47 8.13
C GLY A 311 -10.55 16.36 7.81
N GLU A 312 -11.27 16.82 8.84
CA GLU A 312 -12.50 17.63 8.72
C GLU A 312 -12.33 18.99 7.99
N SER A 313 -11.09 19.46 7.84
CA SER A 313 -10.75 20.78 7.27
C SER A 313 -9.52 20.78 6.35
N SER A 314 -8.96 19.61 6.05
CA SER A 314 -7.83 19.48 5.13
C SER A 314 -7.66 18.06 4.63
N THR A 315 -7.42 17.91 3.32
CA THR A 315 -6.93 16.68 2.71
C THR A 315 -5.44 16.81 2.42
N SER A 316 -4.63 15.88 2.91
CA SER A 316 -3.18 15.83 2.70
C SER A 316 -2.77 14.54 2.01
N VAL A 317 -1.99 14.64 0.92
CA VAL A 317 -1.36 13.50 0.24
C VAL A 317 0.15 13.66 0.30
N ARG A 318 0.87 12.67 0.82
CA ARG A 318 2.34 12.70 0.94
C ARG A 318 2.99 11.58 0.14
N LEU A 319 3.89 11.97 -0.75
CA LEU A 319 4.67 11.09 -1.62
C LEU A 319 6.11 11.01 -1.12
N HIS A 320 6.69 9.82 -1.16
CA HIS A 320 8.07 9.55 -0.74
C HIS A 320 8.83 8.89 -1.90
N PHE A 321 10.05 9.38 -2.16
CA PHE A 321 10.94 8.89 -3.21
C PHE A 321 12.33 8.68 -2.60
N PRO A 322 12.62 7.49 -2.04
CA PRO A 322 13.95 7.15 -1.53
C PRO A 322 14.90 6.90 -2.70
N HIS A 323 16.14 7.38 -2.62
CA HIS A 323 17.11 7.24 -3.71
C HIS A 323 17.27 5.78 -4.16
N VAL A 324 17.41 4.83 -3.21
CA VAL A 324 17.60 3.39 -3.49
C VAL A 324 16.37 2.70 -4.12
N GLY A 325 15.16 3.26 -3.96
CA GLY A 325 13.94 2.76 -4.61
C GLY A 325 13.55 3.53 -5.88
N THR A 326 14.05 4.76 -6.05
CA THR A 326 13.72 5.62 -7.20
C THR A 326 14.75 5.47 -8.31
N HIS A 327 16.04 5.53 -7.98
CA HIS A 327 17.14 5.19 -8.88
C HIS A 327 17.30 3.69 -9.01
N GLY A 328 17.79 3.25 -10.16
CA GLY A 328 17.92 1.83 -10.44
C GLY A 328 16.54 1.19 -10.62
N ARG A 329 15.93 1.41 -11.78
CA ARG A 329 14.89 0.49 -12.28
C ARG A 329 15.47 -0.92 -12.17
N PRO A 330 14.86 -1.85 -11.39
CA PRO A 330 15.41 -3.19 -11.27
C PRO A 330 15.46 -3.79 -12.67
N ALA A 331 16.66 -4.19 -13.11
CA ALA A 331 16.89 -4.78 -14.43
C ALA A 331 16.31 -6.21 -14.57
N GLY A 332 15.44 -6.59 -13.63
CA GLY A 332 14.66 -7.81 -13.63
C GLY A 332 13.56 -7.76 -14.68
N ARG A 333 13.90 -8.20 -15.89
CA ARG A 333 12.97 -9.12 -16.56
C ARG A 333 12.78 -10.31 -15.61
N LEU A 334 11.63 -10.39 -14.96
CA LEU A 334 11.02 -11.71 -14.79
C LEU A 334 10.83 -12.24 -16.22
N THR A 335 11.75 -13.11 -16.64
CA THR A 335 11.55 -13.92 -17.83
C THR A 335 10.38 -14.85 -17.54
N GLY A 336 9.18 -14.43 -17.93
CA GLY A 336 8.07 -15.37 -18.07
C GLY A 336 8.56 -16.57 -18.88
N PRO A 337 8.17 -17.80 -18.51
CA PRO A 337 8.64 -19.00 -19.19
C PRO A 337 8.40 -18.88 -20.69
N PRO A 338 9.29 -19.41 -21.54
CA PRO A 338 9.31 -19.12 -22.96
C PRO A 338 7.94 -19.35 -23.58
N THR A 339 7.38 -18.29 -24.18
CA THR A 339 6.13 -18.39 -24.91
C THR A 339 6.28 -19.42 -26.02
N ALA A 340 5.56 -20.55 -25.87
CA ALA A 340 5.53 -21.59 -26.88
C ALA A 340 5.22 -20.95 -28.24
N ALA A 341 6.13 -21.10 -29.20
CA ALA A 341 6.16 -20.24 -30.37
C ALA A 341 4.88 -20.42 -31.21
N ALA A 342 4.04 -19.39 -31.26
CA ALA A 342 2.89 -19.37 -32.15
C ALA A 342 3.38 -19.56 -33.60
N PRO A 343 2.82 -20.51 -34.37
CA PRO A 343 3.36 -20.88 -35.68
C PRO A 343 3.36 -19.68 -36.63
N SER A 344 4.46 -19.52 -37.37
CA SER A 344 4.67 -18.33 -38.19
C SER A 344 3.58 -18.19 -39.26
N ARG A 345 3.25 -16.94 -39.62
CA ARG A 345 2.23 -16.58 -40.63
C ARG A 345 2.44 -17.17 -42.04
N ARG A 346 3.53 -17.91 -42.28
CA ARG A 346 3.79 -18.63 -43.55
C ARG A 346 3.06 -19.97 -43.69
N GLN A 347 2.62 -20.61 -42.60
CA GLN A 347 1.90 -21.90 -42.70
C GLN A 347 0.38 -21.75 -42.92
N ALA A 348 -0.23 -20.65 -42.47
CA ALA A 348 -1.67 -20.39 -42.58
C ALA A 348 -2.11 -19.85 -43.97
N ARG A 349 -1.52 -20.35 -45.06
CA ARG A 349 -1.86 -19.97 -46.46
C ARG A 349 -1.90 -21.13 -47.46
N ALA A 350 -1.82 -22.37 -47.01
CA ALA A 350 -2.11 -23.56 -47.83
C ALA A 350 -3.49 -24.10 -47.45
N GLY A 351 -4.44 -24.04 -48.40
CA GLY A 351 -5.88 -24.11 -48.12
C GLY A 351 -6.41 -22.73 -47.67
N VAL A 352 -7.53 -22.22 -48.20
CA VAL A 352 -8.57 -22.81 -49.06
C VAL A 352 -8.63 -22.09 -50.42
N VAL A 353 -9.07 -22.81 -51.47
CA VAL A 353 -9.25 -22.30 -52.84
C VAL A 353 -10.70 -22.55 -53.29
N SER A 354 -11.21 -21.69 -54.19
CA SER A 354 -12.50 -21.80 -54.94
C SER A 354 -13.83 -21.65 -54.17
N ALA A 355 -14.41 -20.44 -54.26
CA ALA A 355 -15.73 -20.16 -54.89
C ALA A 355 -16.21 -18.72 -54.56
N ALA A 356 -16.99 -17.97 -55.34
CA ALA A 356 -17.19 -17.81 -56.79
C ALA A 356 -18.34 -16.77 -57.00
N VAL A 357 -18.01 -15.55 -57.41
CA VAL A 357 -18.83 -14.59 -58.22
C VAL A 357 -20.33 -14.33 -57.88
N ARG A 358 -20.64 -13.06 -57.49
CA ARG A 358 -21.63 -12.15 -58.13
C ARG A 358 -21.49 -10.71 -57.57
N ALA A 359 -22.12 -9.69 -58.16
CA ALA A 359 -21.66 -8.29 -58.02
C ALA A 359 -22.73 -7.17 -58.08
N ARG A 360 -22.42 -6.04 -57.39
CA ARG A 360 -22.96 -4.65 -57.54
C ARG A 360 -24.45 -4.41 -57.16
N PRO A 361 -24.91 -3.14 -56.99
CA PRO A 361 -24.25 -1.86 -56.61
C PRO A 361 -24.98 -1.07 -55.47
N GLY A 362 -24.44 0.08 -55.00
CA GLY A 362 -25.27 1.09 -54.28
C GLY A 362 -24.54 2.05 -53.31
N ARG A 363 -24.87 3.36 -53.36
CA ARG A 363 -24.44 4.47 -52.46
C ARG A 363 -25.56 4.80 -51.43
N PRO A 364 -25.47 5.77 -50.47
CA PRO A 364 -24.40 6.76 -50.15
C PRO A 364 -24.01 6.88 -48.64
N ARG A 365 -23.15 7.85 -48.31
CA ARG A 365 -22.81 8.29 -46.94
C ARG A 365 -23.88 9.23 -46.34
N ALA A 366 -24.10 9.18 -45.02
CA ALA A 366 -24.80 10.21 -44.25
C ALA A 366 -23.83 11.06 -43.38
N ARG A 367 -24.20 12.31 -43.08
CA ARG A 367 -23.39 13.24 -42.26
C ARG A 367 -23.70 13.09 -40.77
N ARG A 368 -22.69 13.16 -39.90
CA ARG A 368 -22.90 13.45 -38.47
C ARG A 368 -23.22 14.94 -38.29
N ARG A 369 -24.32 15.27 -37.62
CA ARG A 369 -24.54 16.60 -37.02
C ARG A 369 -23.89 16.64 -35.63
N ARG A 370 -23.60 17.87 -35.17
CA ARG A 370 -23.25 18.17 -33.77
C ARG A 370 -24.51 18.68 -33.09
N GLU A 371 -24.75 18.28 -31.84
CA GLU A 371 -25.76 18.88 -30.98
C GLU A 371 -25.12 19.18 -29.62
N CYS A 372 -25.34 20.40 -29.14
CA CYS A 372 -24.88 20.87 -27.84
C CYS A 372 -26.01 20.69 -26.82
N TRP A 373 -25.67 20.36 -25.58
CA TRP A 373 -26.63 20.36 -24.47
C TRP A 373 -26.36 21.55 -23.55
N PRO A 374 -27.39 22.32 -23.15
CA PRO A 374 -27.23 23.47 -22.26
C PRO A 374 -27.14 23.06 -20.78
N SER A 375 -26.47 23.89 -20.00
CA SER A 375 -26.44 23.82 -18.54
C SER A 375 -27.69 24.43 -17.91
N HIS A 376 -28.28 23.75 -16.92
CA HIS A 376 -29.26 24.36 -16.01
C HIS A 376 -28.79 24.24 -14.56
N GLY A 377 -28.95 25.32 -13.81
CA GLY A 377 -28.51 25.44 -12.41
C GLY A 377 -29.52 24.89 -11.40
N TRP A 378 -29.06 24.78 -10.15
CA TRP A 378 -29.86 24.28 -9.04
C TRP A 378 -30.76 25.39 -8.47
N GLY A 379 -32.04 25.08 -8.28
CA GLY A 379 -32.99 25.91 -7.54
C GLY A 379 -33.90 25.03 -6.70
N THR A 380 -33.82 25.17 -5.38
CA THR A 380 -34.77 24.56 -4.44
C THR A 380 -36.13 25.26 -4.51
N PRO A 381 -37.22 24.52 -4.29
CA PRO A 381 -37.95 24.78 -3.04
C PRO A 381 -38.43 23.50 -2.33
N ALA A 382 -38.82 23.66 -1.07
CA ALA A 382 -39.54 22.67 -0.27
C ALA A 382 -41.02 23.12 -0.08
N PRO A 383 -41.82 22.50 0.81
CA PRO A 383 -42.54 21.27 0.46
C PRO A 383 -44.07 21.41 0.60
N SER A 384 -44.83 20.48 0.03
CA SER A 384 -46.28 20.36 0.30
C SER A 384 -46.74 18.89 0.30
N THR A 385 -47.93 18.65 0.87
CA THR A 385 -48.48 17.31 1.17
C THR A 385 -49.67 16.97 0.27
N VAL A 386 -50.05 15.69 0.16
CA VAL A 386 -51.45 15.21 0.26
C VAL A 386 -51.55 13.66 0.16
N ARG A 387 -52.71 13.12 0.57
CA ARG A 387 -53.03 11.72 0.87
C ARG A 387 -53.24 10.82 -0.36
N GLY A 388 -52.94 9.52 -0.23
CA GLY A 388 -53.25 8.47 -1.23
C GLY A 388 -54.53 7.65 -0.95
N ARG A 389 -54.70 6.53 -1.69
CA ARG A 389 -55.74 5.49 -1.48
C ARG A 389 -55.26 4.08 -1.93
N ARG A 390 -55.44 3.10 -1.03
CA ARG A 390 -56.11 1.77 -1.13
C ARG A 390 -56.49 1.25 -2.54
N ARG A 391 -56.51 -0.06 -2.85
CA ARG A 391 -56.83 -1.31 -2.07
C ARG A 391 -55.77 -2.43 -2.35
N SER A 392 -55.76 -3.68 -1.83
CA SER A 392 -56.81 -4.65 -1.42
C SER A 392 -56.32 -5.72 -0.40
N ALA A 393 -57.24 -6.53 0.14
CA ALA A 393 -57.02 -7.72 0.98
C ALA A 393 -58.18 -8.73 0.78
N PRO A 394 -58.06 -10.00 1.24
CA PRO A 394 -58.70 -10.38 2.51
C PRO A 394 -57.91 -11.38 3.40
N GLY A 395 -58.36 -11.58 4.65
CA GLY A 395 -57.87 -12.57 5.65
C GLY A 395 -58.90 -13.69 5.92
N PRO A 396 -59.32 -14.02 7.18
CA PRO A 396 -58.96 -13.47 8.51
C PRO A 396 -57.75 -14.23 9.15
N PRO A 397 -57.71 -14.92 10.33
CA PRO A 397 -58.68 -15.28 11.40
C PRO A 397 -58.43 -14.56 12.76
N THR A 398 -58.88 -15.15 13.89
CA THR A 398 -58.88 -14.64 15.29
C THR A 398 -58.82 -15.82 16.29
N ALA A 399 -58.47 -15.71 17.60
CA ALA A 399 -57.96 -14.59 18.43
C ALA A 399 -56.63 -14.98 19.16
N ALA A 400 -56.40 -15.02 20.49
CA ALA A 400 -57.19 -14.85 21.74
C ALA A 400 -56.30 -14.39 22.95
N HIS A 401 -56.82 -14.46 24.19
CA HIS A 401 -56.28 -13.86 25.46
C HIS A 401 -56.72 -14.71 26.69
N PRO A 402 -56.35 -14.45 27.99
CA PRO A 402 -55.98 -13.15 28.61
C PRO A 402 -54.94 -13.09 29.78
N CYS A 403 -54.58 -11.83 30.14
CA CYS A 403 -54.20 -11.28 31.47
C CYS A 403 -53.01 -11.84 32.29
N GLY A 404 -52.37 -11.04 33.17
CA GLY A 404 -52.66 -9.65 33.57
C GLY A 404 -51.49 -8.93 34.27
N CYS A 405 -51.68 -7.66 34.65
CA CYS A 405 -50.61 -6.73 35.07
C CYS A 405 -50.73 -6.25 36.53
N THR A 406 -49.60 -5.87 37.15
CA THR A 406 -49.52 -4.87 38.24
C THR A 406 -48.21 -4.05 38.16
N HIS A 407 -48.22 -2.80 38.66
CA HIS A 407 -47.08 -1.88 38.78
C HIS A 407 -46.47 -1.96 40.21
N ARG A 408 -45.21 -1.58 40.51
CA ARG A 408 -44.71 -0.18 40.60
C ARG A 408 -43.20 -0.05 40.90
N ASP A 409 -42.65 1.06 40.41
CA ASP A 409 -41.74 2.04 41.01
C ASP A 409 -40.39 1.63 41.69
N ALA A 410 -39.30 2.00 41.00
CA ALA A 410 -38.10 2.73 41.46
C ALA A 410 -37.36 2.37 42.78
N HIS A 411 -36.03 2.18 42.67
CA HIS A 411 -35.05 3.13 43.26
C HIS A 411 -33.62 2.94 42.72
N VAL A 412 -32.78 3.99 42.84
CA VAL A 412 -31.33 3.99 42.55
C VAL A 412 -30.56 4.45 43.79
N PRO A 413 -29.48 3.73 44.18
CA PRO A 413 -28.19 4.35 44.54
C PRO A 413 -27.04 3.71 43.72
N SER A 414 -26.03 4.42 43.18
CA SER A 414 -25.05 5.35 43.78
C SER A 414 -23.81 4.66 44.38
N ARG A 415 -22.61 5.13 43.98
CA ARG A 415 -21.29 4.63 44.45
C ARG A 415 -20.99 4.99 45.91
N PRO A 416 -20.04 4.28 46.54
CA PRO A 416 -19.03 4.89 47.42
C PRO A 416 -17.60 4.80 46.83
N HIS A 417 -16.70 5.65 47.33
CA HIS A 417 -15.24 5.60 47.09
C HIS A 417 -14.51 5.23 48.38
N SER A 418 -13.38 4.51 48.27
CA SER A 418 -12.23 4.45 49.22
C SER A 418 -12.50 4.17 50.71
N THR A 419 -11.84 3.21 51.34
CA THR A 419 -10.45 3.37 51.82
C THR A 419 -9.90 2.07 52.46
N SER A 420 -8.65 2.13 52.94
CA SER A 420 -7.93 1.13 53.76
C SER A 420 -7.26 -0.02 52.99
N ALA A 421 -6.08 -0.39 53.48
CA ALA A 421 -5.21 -1.44 52.94
C ALA A 421 -4.52 -2.16 54.12
N PRO A 422 -4.08 -3.43 53.95
CA PRO A 422 -3.16 -4.05 54.88
C PRO A 422 -1.70 -3.86 54.41
N ARG A 423 -0.87 -3.21 55.24
CA ARG A 423 0.59 -3.31 55.12
C ARG A 423 1.05 -4.69 55.58
N ARG A 424 1.95 -5.32 54.84
CA ARG A 424 3.09 -6.04 55.43
C ARG A 424 4.36 -5.71 54.64
N SER A 425 5.41 -5.34 55.37
CA SER A 425 6.73 -4.96 54.86
C SER A 425 7.70 -6.15 54.94
N PRO A 426 8.83 -6.15 54.20
CA PRO A 426 9.76 -7.27 54.17
C PRO A 426 10.56 -7.43 55.47
N ARG A 427 11.37 -8.50 55.55
CA ARG A 427 12.48 -8.64 56.49
C ARG A 427 13.77 -8.97 55.76
N ASP A 428 14.79 -8.17 56.03
CA ASP A 428 16.17 -8.40 55.60
C ASP A 428 16.89 -9.44 56.48
N GLY A 429 17.99 -9.99 55.97
CA GLY A 429 18.70 -11.09 56.64
C GLY A 429 19.99 -11.57 55.95
N ILE A 430 20.74 -10.63 55.37
CA ILE A 430 22.19 -10.45 55.50
C ILE A 430 23.00 -11.65 56.06
N SER A 431 23.91 -12.21 55.24
CA SER A 431 25.28 -12.55 55.66
C SER A 431 26.26 -12.73 54.49
N THR A 432 27.53 -12.46 54.79
CA THR A 432 28.77 -12.55 53.97
C THR A 432 29.21 -14.00 53.65
N GLY A 433 30.13 -14.29 52.73
CA GLY A 433 30.94 -13.46 51.81
C GLY A 433 32.19 -14.20 51.26
N GLY A 434 32.98 -13.54 50.40
CA GLY A 434 34.21 -14.06 49.75
C GLY A 434 34.00 -14.31 48.25
N ARG A 435 34.67 -13.65 47.27
CA ARG A 435 36.09 -13.33 47.01
C ARG A 435 36.98 -14.54 46.64
N THR A 436 37.29 -14.70 45.34
CA THR A 436 38.61 -15.15 44.85
C THR A 436 38.79 -14.91 43.34
N ALA A 437 39.87 -14.20 42.98
CA ALA A 437 40.52 -14.07 41.66
C ALA A 437 41.73 -13.11 41.82
N PRO A 438 42.73 -13.08 40.91
CA PRO A 438 43.12 -14.00 39.84
C PRO A 438 44.48 -14.69 40.19
N PRO A 439 45.28 -15.26 39.25
CA PRO A 439 46.09 -14.52 38.26
C PRO A 439 45.97 -15.10 36.83
N GLY A 440 46.56 -14.53 35.76
CA GLY A 440 47.28 -13.26 35.64
C GLY A 440 48.58 -13.37 34.80
N SER A 441 48.54 -12.99 33.51
CA SER A 441 49.74 -12.86 32.65
C SER A 441 49.61 -11.76 31.59
N ARG A 442 50.73 -11.05 31.35
CA ARG A 442 51.02 -10.23 30.15
C ARG A 442 51.89 -11.11 29.20
N ILE A 443 52.35 -10.76 28.00
CA ILE A 443 52.63 -9.50 27.27
C ILE A 443 52.41 -9.81 25.77
N GLY A 444 52.13 -8.83 24.89
CA GLY A 444 52.27 -9.11 23.44
C GLY A 444 51.67 -8.11 22.45
N THR A 445 52.26 -6.91 22.31
CA THR A 445 52.00 -6.02 21.16
C THR A 445 53.23 -5.94 20.25
N GLY A 446 53.03 -6.11 18.94
CA GLY A 446 54.10 -6.04 17.93
C GLY A 446 53.54 -5.65 16.55
N PRO A 447 54.16 -4.68 15.82
CA PRO A 447 53.66 -4.19 14.54
C PRO A 447 54.31 -4.87 13.31
N PRO A 448 53.65 -4.85 12.14
CA PRO A 448 54.29 -5.17 10.86
C PRO A 448 55.21 -4.03 10.35
N PRO A 449 56.22 -4.31 9.50
CA PRO A 449 57.27 -3.35 9.15
C PRO A 449 57.09 -2.60 7.81
N GLY A 450 57.87 -1.53 7.62
CA GLY A 450 58.40 -1.06 6.32
C GLY A 450 57.40 -0.48 5.30
N SER A 451 57.10 0.83 5.27
CA SER A 451 57.93 1.96 4.80
C SER A 451 58.10 2.11 3.26
N GLY A 452 57.36 3.04 2.66
CA GLY A 452 57.59 3.58 1.31
C GLY A 452 57.40 5.11 1.31
N ARG A 453 58.35 5.88 0.74
CA ARG A 453 58.43 7.35 0.91
C ARG A 453 57.95 8.15 -0.33
N ARG A 454 57.63 9.43 -0.09
CA ARG A 454 57.42 10.56 -1.06
C ARG A 454 56.10 10.47 -1.83
N THR A 455 55.40 11.55 -2.20
CA THR A 455 55.46 13.02 -1.96
C THR A 455 54.03 13.54 -2.15
N GLY A 456 53.52 14.64 -1.60
CA GLY A 456 54.18 15.79 -0.99
C GLY A 456 53.71 17.09 -1.65
N GLN A 457 52.50 17.57 -1.34
CA GLN A 457 52.10 18.99 -1.47
C GLN A 457 50.79 19.30 -0.71
N LYS A 458 50.71 20.51 -0.15
CA LYS A 458 49.49 21.18 0.34
C LYS A 458 49.57 22.64 -0.11
N PRO A 459 48.45 23.30 -0.41
CA PRO A 459 48.28 24.71 -0.08
C PRO A 459 47.50 24.85 1.24
N ARG A 460 47.95 25.74 2.11
CA ARG A 460 47.12 26.29 3.20
C ARG A 460 46.42 27.54 2.67
N TRP A 461 45.18 27.76 3.07
CA TRP A 461 44.67 29.12 3.31
C TRP A 461 43.95 29.16 4.66
N ARG A 462 44.03 30.30 5.34
CA ARG A 462 43.35 30.58 6.62
C ARG A 462 42.73 31.99 6.58
N PRO A 463 41.75 32.30 7.45
CA PRO A 463 40.73 33.28 7.14
C PRO A 463 41.02 34.71 7.62
N SER A 464 40.36 35.67 6.97
CA SER A 464 40.23 37.07 7.41
C SER A 464 38.85 37.60 7.05
N GLY A 465 38.07 38.11 8.00
CA GLY A 465 36.72 38.64 7.71
C GLY A 465 35.77 38.72 8.91
N ARG A 466 36.12 39.46 9.97
CA ARG A 466 35.14 39.79 11.03
C ARG A 466 34.11 40.80 10.50
N ARG A 467 32.81 40.54 10.69
CA ARG A 467 31.79 41.60 10.80
C ARG A 467 30.83 41.29 11.95
N THR A 468 30.61 42.29 12.80
CA THR A 468 29.76 42.25 14.00
C THR A 468 28.35 42.76 13.63
N PRO A 469 27.26 42.20 14.18
CA PRO A 469 25.90 42.57 13.77
C PRO A 469 25.39 43.87 14.42
N PRO A 470 24.42 44.56 13.78
CA PRO A 470 23.70 45.67 14.40
C PRO A 470 22.67 45.18 15.44
N ARG A 471 22.78 45.81 16.61
CA ARG A 471 21.96 45.77 17.83
C ARG A 471 20.48 45.37 17.72
N ARG A 472 20.02 44.74 18.82
CA ARG A 472 18.62 44.71 19.28
C ARG A 472 17.98 46.10 19.33
N ARG A 473 16.65 46.16 19.22
CA ARG A 473 15.82 47.13 19.93
C ARG A 473 14.95 46.37 20.94
N ASP A 474 14.62 47.03 22.04
CA ASP A 474 13.92 46.44 23.18
C ASP A 474 12.39 46.51 23.03
N GLN A 475 11.70 45.90 24.00
CA GLN A 475 10.23 45.80 24.09
C GLN A 475 9.59 47.15 24.47
N PRO A 476 8.25 47.21 24.56
CA PRO A 476 7.66 46.96 25.89
C PRO A 476 6.52 45.93 25.89
N SER A 477 6.22 45.42 27.08
CA SER A 477 5.25 44.35 27.33
C SER A 477 3.93 44.83 27.94
N THR A 478 2.81 44.44 27.36
CA THR A 478 1.48 44.31 28.01
C THR A 478 0.82 43.06 27.41
N SER A 479 0.54 41.96 28.12
CA SER A 479 -0.19 41.76 29.38
C SER A 479 -1.66 42.22 29.33
N ARG A 480 -2.58 41.28 29.04
CA ARG A 480 -3.55 40.79 30.05
C ARG A 480 -4.30 39.52 29.59
N TYR A 481 -4.82 38.81 30.60
CA TYR A 481 -5.74 37.69 30.51
C TYR A 481 -7.20 38.17 30.31
N CYS A 482 -8.12 37.20 30.26
CA CYS A 482 -9.59 37.29 30.15
C CYS A 482 -10.14 37.27 28.70
N ARG A 483 -11.20 36.50 28.42
CA ARG A 483 -12.01 35.62 29.30
C ARG A 483 -12.52 34.39 28.57
#